data_AF-A0A2N1QAH0-F1
#
_entry.id   AF-A0A2N1QAH0-F1
#
_cell.length_a   1.000
_cell.length_b   1.000
_cell.length_c   1.000
_cell.angle_alpha   90.00
_cell.angle_beta   90.00
_cell.angle_gamma   90.00
#
_symmetry.space_group_name_H-M   'P 1'
#
loop_
_entity.id
_entity.type
_entity.pdbx_description
1 polymer ?
#
loop_
_entity_poly.entity_id
_entity_poly.type
_entity_poly.pdbx_seq_one_letter_code
_entity_poly.pdbx_strand_id
1 'polypeptide(L)'
;MKMMIYVMNKPELLDKFLKELSKNQIKGATILESTGMGRKLAGNEDIPWIGSLKAILDVPRKESHVIMLALPDEQVDLVYQIIESVAGDLMAPNSGIAFTLPIDSIKGYKG
;
A
#
# COMPACT_ATOMS: atom_id res chain seq x y z
N MET A 1 18.60 -5.87 -5.13
CA MET A 1 17.31 -5.29 -5.57
C MET A 1 16.18 -5.88 -4.75
N LYS A 2 15.15 -5.09 -4.47
CA LYS A 2 13.90 -5.52 -3.81
C LYS A 2 12.69 -5.09 -4.61
N MET A 3 11.63 -5.90 -4.54
CA MET A 3 10.30 -5.48 -4.93
C MET A 3 9.59 -5.01 -3.66
N MET A 4 9.31 -3.72 -3.54
CA MET A 4 8.40 -3.23 -2.52
C MET A 4 6.97 -3.38 -2.99
N ILE A 5 6.13 -3.91 -2.10
CA ILE A 5 4.68 -3.93 -2.21
C ILE A 5 4.13 -3.06 -1.09
N TYR A 6 3.38 -2.02 -1.45
CA TYR A 6 2.65 -1.17 -0.52
C TYR A 6 1.16 -1.26 -0.79
N VAL A 7 0.40 -1.75 0.19
CA VAL A 7 -1.06 -1.76 0.19
C VAL A 7 -1.55 -0.49 0.88
N MET A 8 -2.00 0.48 0.09
CA MET A 8 -2.50 1.77 0.53
C MET A 8 -4.01 1.72 0.76
N ASN A 9 -4.44 2.00 1.99
CA ASN A 9 -5.86 2.01 2.38
C ASN A 9 -6.56 3.37 2.16
N LYS A 10 -5.81 4.42 1.86
CA LYS A 10 -6.27 5.81 1.70
C LYS A 10 -5.92 6.34 0.30
N PRO A 11 -6.71 6.02 -0.74
CA PRO A 11 -6.45 6.41 -2.14
C PRO A 11 -6.23 7.90 -2.36
N GLU A 12 -6.87 8.74 -1.54
CA GLU A 12 -6.73 10.18 -1.59
C GLU A 12 -5.29 10.66 -1.37
N LEU A 13 -4.42 9.81 -0.82
CA LEU A 13 -3.01 10.09 -0.60
C LEU A 13 -2.11 9.63 -1.74
N LEU A 14 -2.65 8.91 -2.74
CA LEU A 14 -1.86 8.32 -3.83
C LEU A 14 -1.05 9.38 -4.58
N ASP A 15 -1.67 10.47 -5.01
CA ASP A 15 -0.99 11.55 -5.74
C ASP A 15 0.13 12.19 -4.92
N LYS A 16 -0.09 12.36 -3.61
CA LYS A 16 0.92 12.89 -2.70
C LYS A 16 2.09 11.92 -2.58
N PHE A 17 1.81 10.62 -2.40
CA PHE A 17 2.82 9.58 -2.33
C PHE A 17 3.68 9.52 -3.59
N LEU A 18 3.07 9.49 -4.78
CA LEU A 18 3.79 9.46 -6.06
C LEU A 18 4.66 10.71 -6.27
N LYS A 19 4.19 11.89 -5.84
CA LYS A 19 4.99 13.12 -5.87
C LYS A 19 6.20 13.04 -4.95
N GLU A 20 6.06 12.50 -3.74
CA GLU A 20 7.18 12.34 -2.82
C GLU A 20 8.21 11.32 -3.32
N LEU A 21 7.77 10.21 -3.93
CA LEU A 21 8.67 9.27 -4.60
C LEU A 21 9.50 9.98 -5.69
N SER A 22 8.83 10.74 -6.56
CA SER A 22 9.47 11.48 -7.66
C SER A 22 10.49 12.52 -7.15
N LYS A 23 10.15 13.29 -6.11
CA LYS A 23 11.06 14.26 -5.47
C LYS A 23 12.32 13.60 -4.91
N ASN A 24 12.18 12.39 -4.39
CA ASN A 24 13.29 11.60 -3.83
C ASN A 24 13.99 10.72 -4.89
N GLN A 25 13.75 10.97 -6.19
CA GLN A 25 14.35 10.26 -7.31
C GLN A 25 14.05 8.75 -7.35
N ILE A 26 12.96 8.31 -6.71
CA ILE A 26 12.45 6.94 -6.85
C ILE A 26 11.64 6.86 -8.14
N LYS A 27 12.13 6.09 -9.11
CA LYS A 27 11.57 6.03 -10.45
C LYS A 27 10.69 4.81 -10.67
N GLY A 28 9.47 5.06 -11.13
CA GLY A 28 8.55 4.04 -11.59
C GLY A 28 7.83 3.31 -10.46
N ALA A 29 6.54 3.14 -10.63
CA ALA A 29 5.71 2.30 -9.79
C ALA A 29 4.57 1.74 -10.66
N THR A 30 4.14 0.52 -10.38
CA THR A 30 2.92 -0.06 -10.94
C THR A 30 1.83 -0.03 -9.89
N ILE A 31 0.66 0.47 -10.24
CA ILE A 31 -0.45 0.66 -9.33
C ILE A 31 -1.60 -0.25 -9.79
N LEU A 32 -2.14 -1.03 -8.86
CA LEU A 32 -3.29 -1.90 -9.08
C LEU A 32 -4.42 -1.49 -8.15
N GLU A 33 -5.63 -1.39 -8.69
CA GLU A 33 -6.85 -1.31 -7.89
C GLU A 33 -7.05 -2.62 -7.13
N SER A 34 -7.48 -2.54 -5.87
CA SER A 34 -7.60 -3.70 -4.99
C SER A 34 -8.71 -3.54 -3.97
N THR A 35 -9.03 -4.63 -3.28
CA THR A 35 -10.00 -4.64 -2.18
C THR A 35 -9.52 -5.55 -1.06
N GLY A 36 -9.56 -5.05 0.17
CA GLY A 36 -9.21 -5.83 1.37
C GLY A 36 -10.23 -6.90 1.73
N MET A 37 -9.76 -7.96 2.37
CA MET A 37 -10.57 -9.12 2.79
C MET A 37 -11.77 -8.72 3.65
N GLY A 38 -11.58 -7.87 4.66
CA GLY A 38 -12.67 -7.43 5.55
C GLY A 38 -13.86 -6.84 4.80
N ARG A 39 -13.62 -6.09 3.71
CA ARG A 39 -14.68 -5.56 2.85
C ARG A 39 -15.38 -6.67 2.07
N LYS A 40 -14.61 -7.57 1.46
CA LYS A 40 -15.17 -8.67 0.67
C LYS A 40 -16.08 -9.57 1.52
N LEU A 41 -15.74 -9.74 2.80
CA LEU A 41 -16.51 -10.53 3.76
C LEU A 41 -17.68 -9.75 4.38
N ALA A 42 -17.57 -8.44 4.61
CA ALA A 42 -18.68 -7.62 5.13
C ALA A 42 -19.91 -7.57 4.20
N GLY A 43 -19.71 -7.78 2.90
CA GLY A 43 -20.80 -7.94 1.93
C GLY A 43 -21.47 -9.32 1.95
N ASN A 44 -20.97 -10.27 2.74
CA ASN A 44 -21.60 -11.58 2.97
C ASN A 44 -22.26 -11.61 4.35
N GLU A 45 -23.60 -11.69 4.37
CA GLU A 45 -24.41 -11.63 5.59
C GLU A 45 -24.22 -12.85 6.53
N ASP A 46 -23.58 -13.93 6.05
CA ASP A 46 -23.45 -15.22 6.73
C ASP A 46 -22.28 -15.33 7.75
N ILE A 47 -21.64 -14.21 8.11
CA ILE A 47 -20.41 -14.22 8.91
C ILE A 47 -20.62 -13.57 10.30
N PRO A 48 -20.81 -14.37 11.38
CA PRO A 48 -21.27 -13.85 12.69
C PRO A 48 -20.29 -12.91 13.41
N TRP A 49 -18.98 -13.05 13.18
CA TRP A 49 -17.94 -12.23 13.83
C TRP A 49 -17.88 -10.79 13.31
N ILE A 50 -18.61 -10.48 12.23
CA ILE A 50 -18.64 -9.15 11.64
C ILE A 50 -19.49 -8.19 12.48
N GLY A 51 -20.45 -8.66 13.29
CA GLY A 51 -21.41 -7.80 14.01
C GLY A 51 -20.78 -6.66 14.83
N SER A 52 -19.71 -6.92 15.59
CA SER A 52 -19.02 -5.90 16.39
C SER A 52 -17.99 -5.07 15.61
N LEU A 53 -17.49 -5.59 14.49
CA LEU A 53 -16.56 -4.90 13.58
C LEU A 53 -17.29 -4.16 12.45
N LYS A 54 -18.60 -4.37 12.30
CA LYS A 54 -19.43 -3.84 11.22
C LYS A 54 -19.32 -2.33 11.16
N ALA A 55 -19.39 -1.63 12.29
CA ALA A 55 -19.23 -0.17 12.35
C ALA A 55 -17.84 0.34 11.90
N ILE A 56 -16.79 -0.46 12.02
CA ILE A 56 -15.43 -0.14 11.54
C ILE A 56 -15.31 -0.44 10.03
N LEU A 57 -16.04 -1.47 9.56
CA LEU A 57 -16.05 -1.93 8.17
C LEU A 57 -17.08 -1.20 7.27
N ASP A 58 -18.15 -0.64 7.87
CA ASP A 58 -19.23 0.14 7.24
C ASP A 58 -18.82 1.58 6.92
N VAL A 59 -17.60 1.99 7.28
CA VAL A 59 -17.08 3.26 6.77
C VAL A 59 -16.93 3.11 5.26
N PRO A 60 -17.61 3.93 4.42
CA PRO A 60 -17.51 3.86 2.98
C PRO A 60 -16.13 4.38 2.56
N ARG A 61 -15.10 3.57 2.79
CA ARG A 61 -13.76 3.82 2.30
C ARG A 61 -13.74 3.46 0.82
N LYS A 62 -13.14 4.34 0.02
CA LYS A 62 -12.80 4.06 -1.39
C LYS A 62 -11.95 2.79 -1.48
N GLU A 63 -11.86 2.22 -2.68
CA GLU A 63 -10.99 1.08 -3.07
C GLU A 63 -9.58 1.19 -2.45
N SER A 64 -8.85 0.10 -2.26
CA SER A 64 -7.43 0.18 -1.85
C SER A 64 -6.54 0.13 -3.09
N HIS A 65 -5.28 0.59 -2.98
CA HIS A 65 -4.30 0.44 -4.05
C HIS A 65 -3.16 -0.46 -3.61
N VAL A 66 -2.78 -1.42 -4.46
CA VAL A 66 -1.51 -2.14 -4.32
C VAL A 66 -0.50 -1.46 -5.24
N ILE A 67 0.57 -0.95 -4.65
CA ILE A 67 1.63 -0.25 -5.35
C ILE A 67 2.88 -1.11 -5.31
N MET A 68 3.43 -1.41 -6.48
CA MET A 68 4.61 -2.25 -6.65
C MET A 68 5.76 -1.43 -7.23
N LEU A 69 6.92 -1.50 -6.58
CA LEU A 69 8.13 -0.79 -7.00
C LEU A 69 9.31 -1.76 -7.00
N ALA A 70 10.12 -1.75 -8.05
CA ALA A 70 11.43 -2.38 -8.01
C ALA A 70 12.48 -1.31 -7.68
N LEU A 71 13.29 -1.54 -6.64
CA LEU A 71 14.29 -0.56 -6.19
C LEU A 71 15.58 -1.24 -5.66
N PRO A 72 16.70 -0.51 -5.61
CA PRO A 72 17.91 -0.95 -4.92
C PRO A 72 17.66 -1.13 -3.42
N ASP A 73 18.42 -2.01 -2.78
CA ASP A 73 18.21 -2.35 -1.36
C ASP A 73 18.42 -1.12 -0.47
N GLU A 74 19.36 -0.26 -0.83
CA GLU A 74 19.66 0.99 -0.13
C GLU A 74 18.53 2.04 -0.18
N GLN A 75 17.55 1.89 -1.08
CA GLN A 75 16.41 2.80 -1.18
C GLN A 75 15.19 2.32 -0.38
N VAL A 76 15.23 1.10 0.18
CA VAL A 76 14.08 0.51 0.87
C VAL A 76 13.63 1.36 2.06
N ASP A 77 14.58 1.74 2.92
CA ASP A 77 14.28 2.54 4.12
C ASP A 77 13.77 3.93 3.76
N LEU A 78 14.30 4.53 2.70
CA LEU A 78 13.81 5.81 2.18
C LEU A 78 12.34 5.70 1.73
N VAL A 79 11.96 4.64 1.02
CA VAL A 79 10.57 4.46 0.62
C VAL A 79 9.66 4.22 1.83
N TYR A 80 10.09 3.48 2.85
CA TYR A 80 9.34 3.36 4.10
C TYR A 80 9.11 4.72 4.78
N GLN A 81 10.14 5.56 4.87
CA GLN A 81 10.02 6.92 5.41
C GLN A 81 9.05 7.78 4.60
N ILE A 82 9.09 7.66 3.27
CA ILE A 82 8.13 8.37 2.39
C ILE A 82 6.71 7.90 2.69
N ILE A 83 6.47 6.58 2.80
CA ILE A 83 5.15 6.02 3.14
C ILE A 83 4.65 6.61 4.45
N GLU A 84 5.46 6.58 5.52
CA GLU A 84 5.06 7.09 6.84
C GLU A 84 4.84 8.61 6.84
N SER A 85 5.65 9.38 6.10
CA SER A 85 5.48 10.83 5.97
C SER A 85 4.17 11.22 5.26
N VAL A 86 3.63 10.32 4.43
CA VAL A 86 2.44 10.56 3.63
C VAL A 86 1.20 9.98 4.29
N ALA A 87 1.25 8.71 4.70
CA ALA A 87 0.12 7.94 5.19
C ALA A 87 -0.02 7.91 6.72
N GLY A 88 1.03 8.31 7.44
CA GLY A 88 1.15 8.21 8.90
C GLY A 88 1.76 6.88 9.34
N ASP A 89 1.73 6.64 10.65
CA ASP A 89 2.23 5.42 11.28
C ASP A 89 1.52 4.16 10.72
N LEU A 90 2.31 3.23 10.17
CA LEU A 90 1.82 1.96 9.62
C LEU A 90 1.33 0.99 10.71
N MET A 91 1.69 1.20 11.98
CA MET A 91 1.16 0.42 13.10
C MET A 91 -0.24 0.88 13.54
N ALA A 92 -0.70 2.06 13.11
CA ALA A 92 -2.04 2.52 13.40
C ALA A 92 -3.09 1.66 12.67
N PRO A 93 -4.31 1.53 13.21
CA PRO A 93 -5.39 0.87 12.47
C PRO A 93 -5.58 1.53 11.11
N ASN A 94 -5.87 0.71 10.09
CA ASN A 94 -6.37 1.22 8.82
C ASN A 94 -5.37 2.10 8.04
N SER A 95 -4.06 1.94 8.32
CA SER A 95 -2.90 2.66 7.76
C SER A 95 -2.38 2.07 6.44
N GLY A 96 -2.49 0.75 6.27
CA GLY A 96 -1.94 0.01 5.13
C GLY A 96 -0.88 -0.99 5.58
N ILE A 97 -0.18 -1.61 4.64
CA ILE A 97 0.99 -2.45 4.93
C ILE A 97 2.00 -2.34 3.80
N ALA A 98 3.28 -2.25 4.13
CA ALA A 98 4.37 -2.25 3.16
C ALA A 98 5.41 -3.32 3.51
N PHE A 99 5.83 -4.08 2.53
CA PHE A 99 6.81 -5.15 2.70
C PHE A 99 7.62 -5.33 1.42
N THR A 100 8.73 -6.07 1.52
CA THR A 100 9.60 -6.33 0.38
C THR A 100 9.73 -7.80 0.08
N LEU A 101 9.97 -8.12 -1.19
CA LEU A 101 10.36 -9.44 -1.67
C LEU A 101 11.73 -9.33 -2.37
N PRO A 102 12.61 -10.35 -2.28
CA PRO A 102 13.85 -10.39 -3.03
C PRO A 102 13.56 -10.46 -4.54
N ILE A 103 14.35 -9.74 -5.34
CA ILE A 103 14.34 -9.86 -6.80
C ILE A 103 15.62 -10.58 -7.23
N ASP A 104 15.50 -11.82 -7.68
CA ASP A 104 16.64 -12.63 -8.14
C ASP A 104 17.12 -12.22 -9.53
N SER A 105 16.22 -11.71 -10.38
CA SER A 105 16.54 -11.25 -11.73
C SER A 105 15.57 -10.16 -12.19
N ILE A 106 16.08 -9.18 -12.95
CA ILE A 106 15.30 -8.06 -13.48
C ILE A 106 15.83 -7.65 -14.86
N LYS A 107 14.92 -7.31 -15.78
CA LYS A 107 15.23 -6.79 -17.11
C LYS A 107 14.39 -5.55 -17.40
N GLY A 108 15.00 -4.54 -18.03
CA GLY A 108 14.32 -3.29 -18.38
C GLY A 108 14.26 -2.25 -17.25
N TYR A 109 14.93 -2.49 -16.12
CA TYR A 109 15.07 -1.51 -15.06
C TYR A 109 16.02 -0.38 -15.48
N LYS A 110 15.54 0.87 -15.36
CA LYS A 110 16.32 2.09 -15.61
C LYS A 110 16.24 2.91 -14.33
N GLY A 111 17.27 2.78 -13.48
CA GLY A 111 17.40 3.53 -12.23
C GLY A 111 17.46 5.04 -12.44
#